data_AF-A0A370Q794-F1
#
_entry.id   AF-A0A370Q794-F1
#
_cell.length_a   1.000
_cell.length_b   1.000
_cell.length_c   1.000
_cell.angle_alpha   90.00
_cell.angle_beta   90.00
_cell.angle_gamma   90.00
#
_symmetry.space_group_name_H-M   'P 1'
#
loop_
_entity.id
_entity.type
_entity.pdbx_description
1 polymer ?
#
loop_
_entity_poly.entity_id
_entity_poly.type
_entity_poly.pdbx_seq_one_letter_code
_entity_poly.pdbx_strand_id
1 'polypeptide(L)'
;MADFKTELKERMFQFAVDCGKLCNQFLEQRKYYTYCNQLIRSSASVGANYRAACRTKSDKDFINKLKIVEEEADESMYWIKILMAFTDEESENLKRLHTEANELLSITIASITTMRKRIDNK
;
A
#
# COMPACT_ATOMS: atom_id res chain seq x y z
N MET A 1 16.78 4.98 17.90
CA MET A 1 16.41 4.06 16.81
C MET A 1 14.90 4.09 16.70
N ALA A 2 14.36 4.53 15.57
CA ALA A 2 12.91 4.52 15.37
C ALA A 2 12.40 3.07 15.44
N ASP A 3 11.29 2.87 16.14
CA ASP A 3 10.56 1.60 16.16
C ASP A 3 10.13 1.24 14.72
N PHE A 4 10.44 0.04 14.23
CA PHE A 4 10.11 -0.44 12.88
C PHE A 4 8.63 -0.25 12.54
N LYS A 5 7.74 -0.43 13.52
CA LYS A 5 6.30 -0.19 13.37
C LYS A 5 5.98 1.30 13.15
N THR A 6 6.75 2.20 13.74
CA THR A 6 6.62 3.64 13.53
C THR A 6 7.14 4.04 12.16
N GLU A 7 8.28 3.48 11.74
CA GLU A 7 8.82 3.66 10.39
C GLU A 7 7.82 3.21 9.31
N LEU A 8 7.27 1.99 9.44
CA LEU A 8 6.34 1.45 8.43
C LEU A 8 5.03 2.25 8.33
N LYS A 9 4.53 2.78 9.46
CA LYS A 9 3.38 3.70 9.46
C LYS A 9 3.66 4.97 8.67
N GLU A 10 4.86 5.52 8.79
CA GLU A 10 5.26 6.73 8.08
C GLU A 10 5.45 6.44 6.59
N ARG A 11 6.09 5.31 6.27
CA ARG A 11 6.30 4.87 4.88
C ARG A 11 4.98 4.69 4.13
N MET A 12 4.01 4.01 4.74
CA MET A 12 2.67 3.83 4.17
C MET A 12 1.88 5.13 4.09
N PHE A 13 2.07 6.06 5.03
CA PHE A 13 1.49 7.40 4.94
C PHE A 13 2.07 8.18 3.75
N GLN A 14 3.40 8.18 3.60
CA GLN A 14 4.07 8.86 2.51
C GLN A 14 3.69 8.25 1.15
N PHE A 15 3.53 6.92 1.06
CA PHE A 15 3.02 6.23 -0.12
C PHE A 15 1.64 6.77 -0.57
N ALA A 16 0.69 6.89 0.36
CA ALA A 16 -0.63 7.45 0.06
C ALA A 16 -0.56 8.92 -0.39
N VAL A 17 0.26 9.73 0.27
CA VAL A 17 0.48 11.14 -0.10
C VAL A 17 1.06 11.26 -1.51
N ASP A 18 2.07 10.46 -1.83
CA ASP A 18 2.72 10.49 -3.14
C ASP A 18 1.80 9.99 -4.25
N CYS A 19 0.98 8.97 -3.98
CA CYS A 19 -0.06 8.53 -4.91
C CYS A 19 -1.09 9.64 -5.19
N GLY A 20 -1.51 10.38 -4.16
CA GLY A 20 -2.40 11.54 -4.33
C GLY A 20 -1.76 12.67 -5.16
N LYS A 21 -0.50 12.99 -4.89
CA LYS A 21 0.27 14.00 -5.65
C LYS A 21 0.44 13.58 -7.12
N LEU A 22 0.76 12.32 -7.37
CA LEU A 22 0.82 11.74 -8.71
C LEU A 22 -0.53 11.90 -9.41
N CYS A 23 -1.62 11.46 -8.77
CA CYS A 23 -2.96 11.52 -9.36
C CYS A 23 -3.37 12.93 -9.74
N ASN A 24 -3.04 13.95 -8.94
CA ASN A 24 -3.31 15.35 -9.26
C ASN A 24 -2.72 15.79 -10.62
N GLN A 25 -1.59 15.20 -11.05
CA GLN A 25 -0.99 15.48 -12.36
C GLN A 25 -1.81 14.88 -13.52
N PHE A 26 -2.62 13.85 -13.26
CA PHE A 26 -3.44 13.15 -14.25
C PHE A 26 -4.89 13.67 -14.31
N LEU A 27 -5.36 14.37 -13.29
CA LEU A 27 -6.77 14.79 -13.16
C LEU A 27 -7.21 15.81 -14.22
N GLU A 28 -6.30 16.47 -14.93
CA GLU A 28 -6.63 17.34 -16.07
C GLU A 28 -7.29 16.54 -17.22
N GLN A 29 -7.02 15.24 -17.31
CA GLN A 29 -7.55 14.37 -18.35
C GLN A 29 -8.61 13.44 -17.78
N ARG A 30 -9.87 13.66 -18.17
CA ARG A 30 -11.04 12.89 -17.69
C ARG A 30 -10.89 11.37 -17.81
N LYS A 31 -10.15 10.87 -18.80
CA LYS A 31 -9.88 9.44 -19.01
C LYS A 31 -9.15 8.77 -17.85
N TYR A 32 -8.40 9.52 -17.03
CA TYR A 32 -7.65 8.98 -15.90
C TYR A 32 -8.39 9.05 -14.56
N TYR A 33 -9.49 9.81 -14.50
CA TYR A 33 -10.20 10.11 -13.25
C TYR A 33 -10.57 8.85 -12.46
N THR A 34 -11.17 7.85 -13.11
CA THR A 34 -11.60 6.62 -12.44
C THR A 34 -10.43 5.86 -11.84
N TYR A 35 -9.32 5.74 -12.58
CA TYR A 35 -8.12 5.02 -12.12
C TYR A 35 -7.42 5.77 -10.98
N CYS A 36 -7.30 7.10 -11.10
CA CYS A 36 -6.77 7.95 -10.03
C CYS A 36 -7.58 7.82 -8.74
N ASN A 37 -8.92 7.85 -8.84
CA ASN A 37 -9.78 7.68 -7.66
C ASN A 37 -9.58 6.33 -6.98
N GLN A 38 -9.42 5.25 -7.76
CA GLN A 38 -9.18 3.93 -7.20
C GLN A 38 -7.80 3.83 -6.54
N LEU A 39 -6.75 4.40 -7.16
CA LEU A 39 -5.42 4.47 -6.58
C LEU A 39 -5.38 5.30 -5.28
N ILE A 40 -6.03 6.46 -5.25
CA ILE A 40 -6.08 7.31 -4.05
C ILE A 40 -6.73 6.56 -2.88
N ARG A 41 -7.82 5.84 -3.14
CA ARG A 41 -8.55 5.10 -2.10
C ARG A 41 -7.73 3.92 -1.58
N SER A 42 -7.23 3.08 -2.48
CA SER A 42 -6.47 1.88 -2.11
C SER A 42 -5.16 2.24 -1.39
N SER A 43 -4.39 3.20 -1.90
CA SER A 43 -3.13 3.61 -1.27
C SER A 43 -3.32 4.21 0.14
N ALA A 44 -4.41 4.97 0.35
CA ALA A 44 -4.77 5.47 1.68
C ALA A 44 -5.22 4.33 2.63
N SER A 45 -5.94 3.33 2.12
CA SER A 45 -6.37 2.16 2.88
C SER A 45 -5.20 1.33 3.40
N VAL A 46 -4.08 1.24 2.69
CA VAL A 46 -2.86 0.53 3.15
C VAL A 46 -2.42 1.04 4.53
N GLY A 47 -2.18 2.35 4.65
CA GLY A 47 -1.76 2.97 5.90
C GLY A 47 -2.85 2.96 6.97
N ALA A 48 -4.11 3.19 6.60
CA ALA A 48 -5.24 3.18 7.54
C ALA A 48 -5.43 1.81 8.20
N ASN A 49 -5.45 0.74 7.40
CA ASN A 49 -5.61 -0.62 7.90
C ASN A 49 -4.38 -1.10 8.68
N TYR A 50 -3.16 -0.72 8.29
CA TYR A 50 -1.97 -1.05 9.07
C TYR A 50 -2.00 -0.38 10.46
N ARG A 51 -2.43 0.89 10.54
CA ARG A 51 -2.61 1.59 11.83
C ARG A 51 -3.68 0.92 12.71
N ALA A 52 -4.73 0.36 12.11
CA ALA A 52 -5.74 -0.42 12.82
C ALA A 52 -5.19 -1.78 13.30
N ALA A 53 -4.45 -2.51 12.45
CA ALA A 53 -3.74 -3.73 12.80
C ALA A 53 -2.82 -3.48 14.02
N CYS A 54 -2.10 -2.38 14.02
CA CYS A 54 -1.23 -1.97 15.11
C CYS A 54 -1.90 -1.78 16.49
N ARG A 55 -3.23 -1.78 16.58
CA ARG A 55 -4.04 -1.58 17.80
C ARG A 55 -4.83 -2.83 18.23
N THR A 56 -4.70 -3.96 17.52
CA THR A 56 -5.44 -5.19 17.82
C THR A 56 -4.99 -5.82 19.13
N LYS A 57 -5.87 -6.58 19.77
CA LYS A 57 -5.61 -7.26 21.06
C LYS A 57 -5.27 -8.75 20.91
N SER A 58 -5.32 -9.31 19.71
CA SER A 58 -4.98 -10.71 19.46
C SER A 58 -4.20 -10.88 18.16
N ASP A 59 -3.39 -11.94 18.10
CA ASP A 59 -2.57 -12.26 16.94
C ASP A 59 -3.42 -12.63 15.71
N LYS A 60 -4.57 -13.29 15.93
CA LYS A 60 -5.51 -13.64 14.85
C LYS A 60 -6.15 -12.39 14.23
N ASP A 61 -6.58 -11.44 15.05
CA ASP A 61 -7.14 -10.16 14.58
C ASP A 61 -6.08 -9.31 13.88
N PHE A 62 -4.83 -9.32 14.39
CA PHE A 62 -3.69 -8.68 13.72
C PHE A 62 -3.49 -9.21 12.29
N ILE A 63 -3.44 -10.53 12.13
CA ILE A 63 -3.30 -11.18 10.81
C ILE A 63 -4.47 -10.83 9.89
N ASN A 64 -5.71 -10.88 10.38
CA ASN A 64 -6.89 -10.55 9.57
C ASN A 64 -6.84 -9.12 9.05
N LYS A 65 -6.41 -8.15 9.87
CA LYS A 65 -6.24 -6.78 9.41
C LYS A 65 -5.07 -6.59 8.46
N LEU A 66 -3.97 -7.34 8.64
CA LEU A 66 -2.86 -7.30 7.68
C LEU A 66 -3.23 -7.86 6.30
N LYS A 67 -4.15 -8.82 6.20
CA LYS A 67 -4.66 -9.28 4.90
C LYS A 67 -5.38 -8.18 4.13
N ILE A 68 -6.09 -7.29 4.82
CA ILE A 68 -6.69 -6.11 4.19
C ILE A 68 -5.58 -5.17 3.69
N VAL A 69 -4.50 -5.00 4.46
CA VAL A 69 -3.34 -4.20 4.00
C VAL A 69 -2.69 -4.83 2.75
N GLU A 70 -2.59 -6.16 2.71
CA GLU A 70 -2.08 -6.92 1.56
C GLU A 70 -2.94 -6.69 0.31
N GLU A 71 -4.26 -6.85 0.42
CA GLU A 71 -5.22 -6.62 -0.67
C GLU A 71 -5.13 -5.19 -1.22
N GLU A 72 -5.09 -4.19 -0.33
CA GLU A 72 -5.05 -2.77 -0.71
C GLU A 72 -3.70 -2.36 -1.33
N ALA A 73 -2.59 -2.98 -0.90
CA ALA A 73 -1.27 -2.74 -1.47
C ALA A 73 -1.15 -3.34 -2.88
N ASP A 74 -1.65 -4.57 -3.08
CA ASP A 74 -1.71 -5.20 -4.40
C ASP A 74 -2.62 -4.43 -5.36
N GLU A 75 -3.79 -4.00 -4.89
CA GLU A 75 -4.71 -3.17 -5.68
C GLU A 75 -4.05 -1.82 -6.07
N SER A 76 -3.36 -1.17 -5.14
CA SER A 76 -2.62 0.06 -5.43
C SER A 76 -1.56 -0.15 -6.53
N MET A 77 -0.80 -1.25 -6.45
CA MET A 77 0.20 -1.62 -7.44
C MET A 77 -0.43 -1.83 -8.83
N TYR A 78 -1.59 -2.49 -8.88
CA TYR A 78 -2.33 -2.70 -10.12
C TYR A 78 -2.79 -1.39 -10.78
N TRP A 79 -3.33 -0.44 -10.00
CA TRP A 79 -3.75 0.86 -10.55
C TRP A 79 -2.56 1.68 -11.06
N ILE A 80 -1.42 1.63 -10.37
CA ILE A 80 -0.18 2.26 -10.86
C ILE A 80 0.25 1.63 -12.20
N LYS A 81 0.19 0.30 -12.32
CA LYS A 81 0.50 -0.43 -13.57
C LYS A 81 -0.44 -0.04 -14.71
N ILE A 82 -1.72 0.19 -14.45
CA ILE A 82 -2.66 0.71 -15.45
C ILE A 82 -2.25 2.11 -15.91
N LEU A 83 -1.91 3.01 -14.99
CA LEU A 83 -1.47 4.37 -15.34
C LEU A 83 -0.18 4.32 -16.16
N MET A 84 0.76 3.43 -15.84
CA MET A 84 1.97 3.16 -16.63
C MET A 84 1.67 2.63 -18.04
N ALA A 85 0.56 1.91 -18.25
CA ALA A 85 0.19 1.46 -19.59
C ALA A 85 -0.44 2.58 -20.44
N PHE A 86 -0.97 3.63 -19.81
CA PHE A 86 -1.54 4.79 -20.51
C PHE A 86 -0.54 5.89 -20.82
N THR A 87 0.52 6.00 -20.03
CA THR A 87 1.65 6.88 -20.28
C THR A 87 2.76 6.07 -20.88
N ASP A 88 3.36 6.46 -22.01
CA ASP A 88 4.60 5.82 -22.46
C ASP A 88 5.57 5.77 -21.26
N GLU A 89 6.11 4.58 -20.94
CA GLU A 89 6.60 4.11 -19.62
C GLU A 89 7.74 4.92 -18.94
N GLU A 90 8.01 6.16 -19.32
CA GLU A 90 9.16 6.95 -18.84
C GLU A 90 8.93 7.72 -17.53
N SER A 91 7.73 7.68 -16.94
CA SER A 91 7.49 8.35 -15.66
C SER A 91 8.25 7.67 -14.51
N GLU A 92 9.36 8.28 -14.10
CA GLU A 92 10.13 7.86 -12.92
C GLU A 92 9.27 7.79 -11.65
N ASN A 93 8.29 8.68 -11.52
CA ASN A 93 7.36 8.68 -10.39
C ASN A 93 6.46 7.44 -10.37
N LEU A 94 5.94 7.02 -11.53
CA LEU A 94 5.13 5.80 -11.61
C LEU A 94 5.97 4.56 -11.27
N LYS A 95 7.18 4.46 -11.83
CA LYS A 95 8.11 3.36 -11.52
C LYS A 95 8.47 3.31 -10.04
N ARG A 96 8.82 4.46 -9.45
CA ARG A 96 9.13 4.57 -8.02
C ARG A 96 7.96 4.12 -7.15
N LEU A 97 6.74 4.57 -7.44
CA LEU A 97 5.56 4.21 -6.67
C LEU A 97 5.15 2.75 -6.86
N HIS A 98 5.31 2.19 -8.06
CA HIS A 98 5.10 0.78 -8.30
C HIS A 98 6.08 -0.08 -7.47
N THR A 99 7.35 0.30 -7.44
CA THR A 99 8.36 -0.38 -6.60
C THR A 99 8.01 -0.28 -5.12
N GLU A 100 7.65 0.92 -4.63
CA GLU A 100 7.23 1.11 -3.24
C GLU A 100 6.01 0.25 -2.87
N ALA A 101 5.00 0.18 -3.75
CA ALA A 101 3.83 -0.67 -3.53
C ALA A 101 4.22 -2.15 -3.40
N ASN A 102 5.12 -2.64 -4.26
CA ASN A 102 5.63 -4.01 -4.20
C ASN A 102 6.44 -4.29 -2.93
N GLU A 103 7.24 -3.33 -2.46
CA GLU A 103 7.98 -3.47 -1.20
C GLU A 103 7.03 -3.51 0.01
N LEU A 104 6.04 -2.62 0.07
CA LEU A 104 5.02 -2.61 1.13
C LEU A 104 4.19 -3.90 1.14
N LEU A 105 3.83 -4.42 -0.03
CA LEU A 105 3.16 -5.71 -0.18
C LEU A 105 4.03 -6.85 0.36
N SER A 106 5.30 -6.89 -0.06
CA SER A 106 6.27 -7.91 0.37
C SER A 106 6.48 -7.90 1.90
N ILE A 107 6.62 -6.72 2.50
CA ILE A 107 6.75 -6.54 3.95
C ILE A 107 5.49 -7.03 4.67
N THR A 108 4.30 -6.75 4.12
CA THR A 108 3.01 -7.17 4.70
C THR A 108 2.87 -8.70 4.67
N ILE A 109 3.17 -9.35 3.54
CA ILE A 109 3.15 -10.82 3.39
C ILE A 109 4.15 -11.48 4.35
N ALA A 110 5.37 -10.93 4.45
CA ALA A 110 6.39 -11.43 5.37
C ALA A 110 5.94 -11.32 6.84
N SER A 111 5.27 -10.21 7.20
CA SER A 111 4.72 -9.99 8.54
C SER A 111 3.63 -11.02 8.87
N ILE A 112 2.70 -11.26 7.94
CA ILE A 112 1.65 -12.30 8.08
C ILE A 112 2.28 -13.68 8.27
N THR A 113 3.24 -14.04 7.41
CA THR A 113 3.91 -15.35 7.44
C THR A 113 4.64 -15.58 8.75
N THR A 114 5.35 -14.57 9.24
CA THR A 114 6.08 -14.63 10.53
C THR A 114 5.12 -14.82 11.70
N MET A 115 4.00 -14.09 11.70
CA MET A 115 2.99 -14.20 12.76
C MET A 115 2.30 -15.56 12.77
N ARG A 116 1.98 -16.13 11.60
CA ARG A 116 1.40 -17.49 11.51
C ARG A 116 2.32 -18.54 12.11
N LYS A 117 3.59 -18.56 11.70
CA LYS A 117 4.61 -19.48 12.27
C LYS A 117 4.70 -19.36 13.79
N ARG A 118 4.58 -18.15 14.34
CA ARG A 118 4.59 -17.93 15.80
C ARG A 118 3.37 -18.51 16.51
N ILE A 119 2.20 -18.47 15.87
CA ILE A 119 0.96 -19.05 16.42
C ILE A 119 1.03 -20.58 16.33
N ASP A 120 1.51 -21.13 15.22
CA ASP A 120 1.55 -22.59 14.99
C ASP A 120 2.60 -23.29 15.86
N ASN A 121 3.66 -22.58 16.25
CA ASN A 121 4.71 -23.07 17.17
C ASN A 121 4.38 -22.88 18.66
N LYS A 122 3.18 -22.39 18.99
CA LYS A 122 2.68 -22.19 20.37
C LYS A 122 1.75 -23.32 20.77
#